data_AF-A0A941S123-F1
#
_entry.id   AF-A0A941S123-F1
#
_cell.length_a   1.000
_cell.length_b   1.000
_cell.length_c   1.000
_cell.angle_alpha   90.00
_cell.angle_beta   90.00
_cell.angle_gamma   90.00
#
_symmetry.space_group_name_H-M   'P 1'
#
loop_
_entity.id
_entity.type
_entity.pdbx_description
1 polymer ?
#
loop_
_entity_poly.entity_id
_entity_poly.type
_entity_poly.pdbx_seq_one_letter_code
_entity_poly.pdbx_strand_id
1 'polypeptide(L)'
;MTAPLWKLDQVTLRGNLRPRLAAVSLEIKPGRTAVLGHSGAGKTSLLNLLAGFEQPDAGTLSPSPSSDPQRLPVFWSPPGNGLWPHLTVAQHLQTVIPENHLADRRVAELLAAFDFADKFGAYPDQLSQGECTRLAVARAIASGAQILVLDEPLVHVDPAASRRYWDRLRTLVGEPSSTSLVFSTHSPEVVLREAEQVICLAEGRAVYSGSVPELYYNPPTADLAWALGPANWVEADEQARWMTGGPSTRRCYRPEELDAEPAPNSPLVVQTSTFAGSIGELEIRDERSGECRRVYHRPTSSLLQAGQRVILHVLALVLLACFVSGCSQASAEPKLSVRHTQNWMLPAEGAKIPAPRAIHVGLHEELFVIDNAGRVLVYDLNGKLLRQWWMPDYSVGKPEKIFQFQSGRLGVADTHYHRVIFFDDQGTVLSMHGSLGHGPGEFIYPVAIVEDPEGNYYVGEYGENDRIQKFDKDGNFLLQIGSVGTGPGQFQRPSGMVWLDHKLYVVDAFNSRIQVFAETGEFLEVLAEGDAASALSYPYDIVANSQKELFVAEYSGGRISKFDIHGRLLGRHGSTGSHADQFFTPWGIAHDGKSVVFVADTGNRRVVAVEF
;
A
#
# COMPACT_ATOMS: atom_id res chain seq x y z
N MET A 1 24.30 -23.93 9.93
CA MET A 1 24.12 -23.35 8.58
C MET A 1 23.54 -24.45 7.70
N THR A 2 22.44 -24.19 7.01
CA THR A 2 21.84 -25.12 6.05
C THR A 2 22.69 -25.19 4.78
N ALA A 3 22.85 -26.38 4.19
CA ALA A 3 23.60 -26.55 2.95
C ALA A 3 22.89 -25.83 1.77
N PRO A 4 23.62 -25.31 0.78
CA PRO A 4 23.01 -24.69 -0.40
C PRO A 4 22.25 -25.74 -1.24
N LEU A 5 21.16 -25.34 -1.88
CA LEU A 5 20.42 -26.16 -2.84
C LEU A 5 21.24 -26.45 -4.10
N TRP A 6 21.99 -25.45 -4.57
CA TRP A 6 22.89 -25.58 -5.70
C TRP A 6 24.16 -24.76 -5.48
N LYS A 7 25.28 -25.32 -5.93
CA LYS A 7 26.55 -24.63 -6.07
C LYS A 7 26.99 -24.65 -7.53
N LEU A 8 27.19 -23.47 -8.10
CA LEU A 8 27.71 -23.27 -9.45
C LEU A 8 29.15 -22.80 -9.32
N ASP A 9 30.05 -23.42 -10.08
CA ASP A 9 31.44 -22.99 -10.18
C ASP A 9 31.86 -22.86 -11.64
N GLN A 10 32.11 -21.61 -12.06
CA GLN A 10 32.55 -21.23 -13.41
C GLN A 10 31.65 -21.78 -14.52
N VAL A 11 30.35 -21.90 -14.24
CA VAL A 11 29.37 -22.49 -15.15
C VAL A 11 29.21 -21.64 -16.40
N THR A 12 29.45 -22.26 -17.55
CA THR A 12 29.29 -21.63 -18.87
C THR A 12 28.32 -22.44 -19.71
N LEU A 13 27.42 -21.72 -20.37
CA LEU A 13 26.47 -22.27 -21.32
C LEU A 13 26.62 -21.48 -22.63
N ARG A 14 27.09 -22.14 -23.67
CA ARG A 14 27.35 -21.55 -24.99
C ARG A 14 26.03 -21.14 -25.64
N GLY A 15 26.14 -20.15 -26.53
CA GLY A 15 25.05 -19.68 -27.37
C GLY A 15 25.60 -19.28 -28.73
N ASN A 16 24.71 -19.06 -29.70
CA ASN A 16 25.11 -18.88 -31.10
C ASN A 16 25.94 -17.61 -31.34
N LEU A 17 25.57 -16.49 -30.70
CA LEU A 17 26.24 -15.19 -30.87
C LEU A 17 27.08 -14.79 -29.65
N ARG A 18 26.56 -15.08 -28.46
CA ARG A 18 27.23 -14.88 -27.17
C ARG A 18 26.85 -16.02 -26.22
N PRO A 19 27.67 -16.32 -25.20
CA PRO A 19 27.29 -17.29 -24.18
C PRO A 19 25.95 -16.90 -23.55
N ARG A 20 25.08 -17.89 -23.37
CA ARG A 20 23.81 -17.72 -22.63
C ARG A 20 24.07 -17.58 -21.13
N LEU A 21 25.13 -18.22 -20.64
CA LEU A 21 25.75 -17.99 -19.33
C LEU A 21 27.27 -18.01 -19.50
N ALA A 22 27.97 -17.12 -18.81
CA ALA A 22 29.40 -16.93 -18.93
C ALA A 22 30.07 -16.98 -17.55
N ALA A 23 30.74 -18.09 -17.24
CA ALA A 23 31.54 -18.28 -16.03
C ALA A 23 30.80 -17.91 -14.72
N VAL A 24 29.57 -18.39 -14.56
CA VAL A 24 28.73 -18.10 -13.40
C VAL A 24 29.20 -18.94 -12.20
N SER A 25 29.61 -18.27 -11.12
CA SER A 25 29.87 -18.88 -9.80
C SER A 25 28.93 -18.28 -8.76
N LEU A 26 28.06 -19.10 -8.14
CA LEU A 26 27.13 -18.68 -7.09
C LEU A 26 26.65 -19.87 -6.25
N GLU A 27 26.09 -19.56 -5.08
CA GLU A 27 25.42 -20.53 -4.20
C GLU A 27 23.97 -20.12 -3.99
N ILE A 28 23.03 -21.04 -4.23
CA ILE A 28 21.59 -20.83 -4.00
C ILE A 28 21.22 -21.51 -2.69
N LYS A 29 20.74 -20.75 -1.71
CA LYS A 29 20.35 -21.26 -0.39
C LYS A 29 18.88 -21.68 -0.37
N PRO A 30 18.49 -22.57 0.58
CA PRO A 30 17.07 -22.83 0.85
C PRO A 30 16.30 -21.54 1.17
N GLY A 31 15.04 -21.48 0.74
CA GLY A 31 14.19 -20.30 0.89
C GLY A 31 13.67 -19.80 -0.46
N ARG A 32 13.41 -18.48 -0.54
CA ARG A 32 12.84 -17.83 -1.74
C ARG A 32 13.89 -16.98 -2.44
N THR A 33 14.31 -17.39 -3.62
CA THR A 33 15.34 -16.72 -4.43
C THR A 33 14.74 -16.21 -5.74
N ALA A 34 14.86 -14.91 -5.99
CA ALA A 34 14.52 -14.32 -7.28
C ALA A 34 15.73 -14.29 -8.22
N VAL A 35 15.50 -14.53 -9.51
CA VAL A 35 16.47 -14.31 -10.60
C VAL A 35 15.99 -13.12 -11.41
N LEU A 36 16.68 -11.99 -11.24
CA LEU A 36 16.36 -10.70 -11.84
C LEU A 36 17.30 -10.40 -13.01
N GLY A 37 16.77 -9.77 -14.07
CA GLY A 37 17.58 -9.32 -15.21
C GLY A 37 16.73 -8.95 -16.41
N HIS A 38 17.28 -8.14 -17.31
CA HIS A 38 16.61 -7.74 -18.56
C HIS A 38 16.31 -8.95 -19.47
N SER A 39 15.51 -8.74 -20.52
CA SER A 39 15.26 -9.77 -21.53
C SER A 39 16.58 -10.20 -22.18
N GLY A 40 16.81 -11.50 -22.29
CA GLY A 40 18.06 -12.07 -22.81
C GLY A 40 19.27 -12.04 -21.86
N ALA A 41 19.09 -11.70 -20.57
CA ALA A 41 20.17 -11.73 -19.57
C ALA A 41 20.66 -13.14 -19.18
N GLY A 42 19.90 -14.19 -19.54
CA GLY A 42 20.24 -15.59 -19.21
C GLY A 42 19.37 -16.22 -18.11
N LYS A 43 18.26 -15.58 -17.69
CA LYS A 43 17.36 -16.08 -16.62
C LYS A 43 16.86 -17.51 -16.88
N THR A 44 16.14 -17.72 -17.98
CA THR A 44 15.63 -19.05 -18.39
C THR A 44 16.74 -20.07 -18.54
N SER A 45 17.90 -19.69 -19.07
CA SER A 45 19.07 -20.57 -19.19
C SER A 45 19.58 -21.04 -17.82
N LEU A 46 19.66 -20.14 -16.83
CA LEU A 46 20.01 -20.50 -15.46
C LEU A 46 18.97 -21.46 -14.88
N LEU A 47 17.67 -21.14 -15.01
CA LEU A 47 16.61 -22.00 -14.48
C LEU A 47 16.59 -23.38 -15.14
N ASN A 48 16.84 -23.48 -16.46
CA ASN A 48 16.96 -24.75 -17.18
C ASN A 48 18.12 -25.61 -16.65
N LEU A 49 19.27 -25.00 -16.31
CA LEU A 49 20.38 -25.71 -15.66
C LEU A 49 19.97 -26.22 -14.27
N LEU A 50 19.33 -25.38 -13.44
CA LEU A 50 18.88 -25.77 -12.10
C LEU A 50 17.84 -26.91 -12.14
N ALA A 51 16.96 -26.89 -13.14
CA ALA A 51 15.96 -27.92 -13.39
C ALA A 51 16.53 -29.17 -14.08
N GLY A 52 17.77 -29.14 -14.56
CA GLY A 52 18.43 -30.28 -15.23
C GLY A 52 18.01 -30.51 -16.69
N PHE A 53 17.31 -29.56 -17.32
CA PHE A 53 16.98 -29.62 -18.76
C PHE A 53 18.18 -29.32 -19.66
N GLU A 54 19.18 -28.63 -19.12
CA GLU A 54 20.44 -28.35 -19.79
C GLU A 54 21.61 -28.77 -18.91
N GLN A 55 22.75 -29.05 -19.54
CA GLN A 55 24.01 -29.29 -18.84
C GLN A 55 25.00 -28.16 -19.15
N PRO A 56 25.88 -27.81 -18.20
CA PRO A 56 26.91 -26.82 -18.46
C PRO A 56 27.89 -27.33 -19.52
N ASP A 57 28.28 -26.46 -20.46
CA ASP A 57 29.34 -26.76 -21.44
C ASP A 57 30.75 -26.73 -20.78
N ALA A 58 30.89 -25.98 -19.69
CA ALA A 58 32.08 -25.90 -18.85
C ALA A 58 31.71 -25.47 -17.43
N GLY A 59 32.60 -25.73 -16.47
CA GLY A 59 32.35 -25.51 -15.04
C GLY A 59 31.59 -26.68 -14.40
N THR A 60 31.21 -26.51 -13.12
CA THR A 60 30.49 -27.55 -12.38
C THR A 60 29.20 -27.01 -11.76
N LEU A 61 28.14 -27.82 -11.86
CA LEU A 61 26.87 -27.59 -11.17
C LEU A 61 26.68 -28.74 -10.19
N SER A 62 26.73 -28.44 -8.89
CA SER A 62 26.55 -29.42 -7.82
C SER A 62 25.17 -29.21 -7.16
N PRO A 63 24.17 -30.04 -7.48
CA PRO A 63 22.90 -30.02 -6.78
C PRO A 63 23.05 -30.66 -5.39
N SER A 64 22.37 -30.10 -4.39
CA SER A 64 22.25 -30.70 -3.06
C SER A 64 20.81 -30.57 -2.50
N PRO A 65 19.77 -30.97 -3.26
CA PRO A 65 18.42 -31.06 -2.73
C PRO A 65 18.33 -32.12 -1.62
N SER A 66 17.38 -31.99 -0.69
CA SER A 66 17.27 -32.93 0.42
C SER A 66 16.96 -34.34 -0.08
N SER A 67 17.48 -35.35 0.63
CA SER A 67 17.39 -36.75 0.24
C SER A 67 16.02 -37.41 0.54
N ASP A 68 14.94 -36.65 0.62
CA ASP A 68 13.60 -37.22 0.85
C ASP A 68 13.12 -37.96 -0.40
N PRO A 69 13.08 -39.31 -0.39
CA PRO A 69 12.73 -40.09 -1.57
C PRO A 69 11.22 -40.04 -1.87
N GLN A 70 10.40 -39.50 -0.97
CA GLN A 70 8.94 -39.44 -1.12
C GLN A 70 8.46 -38.17 -1.84
N ARG A 71 9.34 -37.18 -2.04
CA ARG A 71 9.00 -35.92 -2.71
C ARG A 71 9.82 -35.74 -3.98
N LEU A 72 9.18 -35.18 -5.01
CA LEU A 72 9.87 -34.76 -6.21
C LEU A 72 10.96 -33.72 -5.84
N PRO A 73 12.24 -33.92 -6.21
CA PRO A 73 13.30 -32.99 -5.80
C PRO A 73 13.09 -31.58 -6.36
N VAL A 74 12.71 -31.47 -7.63
CA VAL A 74 12.53 -30.19 -8.34
C VAL A 74 11.30 -30.28 -9.24
N PHE A 75 10.44 -29.27 -9.19
CA PHE A 75 9.39 -29.05 -10.19
C PHE A 75 9.72 -27.81 -11.02
N TRP A 76 9.66 -27.94 -12.34
CA TRP A 76 9.97 -26.87 -13.29
C TRP A 76 8.72 -26.38 -14.01
N SER A 77 8.47 -25.08 -13.97
CA SER A 77 7.48 -24.40 -14.80
C SER A 77 8.19 -23.51 -15.83
N PRO A 78 8.22 -23.90 -17.12
CA PRO A 78 8.91 -23.14 -18.17
C PRO A 78 8.15 -21.85 -18.53
N PRO A 79 8.77 -20.92 -19.28
CA PRO A 79 8.15 -19.65 -19.67
C PRO A 79 6.82 -19.80 -20.42
N GLY A 80 6.63 -20.91 -21.14
CA GLY A 80 5.38 -21.22 -21.84
C GLY A 80 4.32 -21.92 -20.97
N ASN A 81 4.40 -21.80 -19.64
CA ASN A 81 3.54 -22.46 -18.63
C ASN A 81 3.63 -24.01 -18.61
N GLY A 82 4.08 -24.64 -19.70
CA GLY A 82 4.27 -26.09 -19.84
C GLY A 82 2.96 -26.88 -19.71
N LEU A 83 1.81 -26.29 -20.06
CA LEU A 83 0.50 -26.93 -19.95
C LEU A 83 0.29 -28.00 -21.02
N TRP A 84 -0.47 -29.05 -20.69
CA TRP A 84 -0.80 -30.14 -21.60
C TRP A 84 -2.10 -29.84 -22.32
N PRO A 85 -2.11 -29.69 -23.66
CA PRO A 85 -3.29 -29.22 -24.40
C PRO A 85 -4.47 -30.20 -24.36
N HIS A 86 -4.20 -31.49 -24.09
CA HIS A 86 -5.20 -32.56 -24.05
C HIS A 86 -5.76 -32.82 -22.64
N LEU A 87 -5.31 -32.08 -21.61
CA LEU A 87 -5.78 -32.24 -20.24
C LEU A 87 -6.62 -31.03 -19.83
N THR A 88 -7.69 -31.31 -19.08
CA THR A 88 -8.49 -30.27 -18.43
C THR A 88 -7.76 -29.65 -17.25
N VAL A 89 -8.26 -28.52 -16.74
CA VAL A 89 -7.73 -27.83 -15.55
C VAL A 89 -7.62 -28.77 -14.34
N ALA A 90 -8.65 -29.58 -14.05
CA ALA A 90 -8.60 -30.54 -12.95
C ALA A 90 -7.56 -31.64 -13.19
N GLN A 91 -7.48 -32.16 -14.42
CA GLN A 91 -6.54 -33.21 -14.78
C GLN A 91 -5.09 -32.74 -14.64
N HIS A 92 -4.78 -31.48 -14.95
CA HIS A 92 -3.44 -30.91 -14.72
C HIS A 92 -2.97 -31.05 -13.27
N LEU A 93 -3.87 -30.86 -12.30
CA LEU A 93 -3.56 -31.00 -10.88
C LEU A 93 -3.50 -32.47 -10.47
N GLN A 94 -4.48 -33.27 -10.91
CA GLN A 94 -4.55 -34.70 -10.60
C GLN A 94 -3.30 -35.46 -11.08
N THR A 95 -2.77 -35.13 -12.26
CA THR A 95 -1.61 -35.81 -12.84
C THR A 95 -0.31 -35.62 -12.03
N VAL A 96 -0.18 -34.51 -11.29
CA VAL A 96 1.05 -34.21 -10.54
C VAL A 96 0.93 -34.46 -9.04
N ILE A 97 -0.28 -34.62 -8.52
CA ILE A 97 -0.51 -34.95 -7.11
C ILE A 97 -0.26 -36.44 -6.90
N PRO A 98 0.60 -36.85 -5.95
CA PRO A 98 0.80 -38.26 -5.64
C PRO A 98 -0.51 -38.96 -5.26
N GLU A 99 -0.77 -40.14 -5.82
CA GLU A 99 -1.97 -40.92 -5.51
C GLU A 99 -2.03 -41.29 -4.02
N ASN A 100 -2.98 -40.67 -3.31
CA ASN A 100 -3.28 -40.97 -1.91
C ASN A 100 -4.76 -40.64 -1.60
N HIS A 101 -5.22 -41.02 -0.41
CA HIS A 101 -6.61 -40.83 0.03
C HIS A 101 -7.04 -39.36 0.18
N LEU A 102 -6.12 -38.39 0.01
CA LEU A 102 -6.38 -36.95 0.11
C LEU A 102 -6.28 -36.22 -1.24
N ALA A 103 -5.95 -36.93 -2.34
CA ALA A 103 -5.68 -36.32 -3.63
C ALA A 103 -6.85 -35.46 -4.15
N ASP A 104 -8.08 -36.00 -4.12
CA ASP A 104 -9.28 -35.27 -4.57
C ASP A 104 -9.56 -34.02 -3.74
N ARG A 105 -9.32 -34.08 -2.42
CA ARG A 105 -9.47 -32.92 -1.53
C ARG A 105 -8.45 -31.84 -1.88
N ARG A 106 -7.19 -32.23 -2.14
CA ARG A 106 -6.12 -31.31 -2.51
C ARG A 106 -6.37 -30.65 -3.87
N VAL A 107 -6.89 -31.41 -4.84
CA VAL A 107 -7.32 -30.87 -6.15
C VAL A 107 -8.39 -29.80 -5.93
N ALA A 108 -9.46 -30.11 -5.19
CA ALA A 108 -10.55 -29.16 -4.93
C ALA A 108 -10.07 -27.89 -4.21
N GLU A 109 -9.17 -28.04 -3.22
CA GLU A 109 -8.55 -26.91 -2.50
C GLU A 109 -7.78 -25.99 -3.46
N LEU A 110 -6.95 -26.56 -4.33
CA LEU A 110 -6.14 -25.78 -5.28
C LEU A 110 -6.99 -25.15 -6.39
N LEU A 111 -8.02 -25.83 -6.87
CA LEU A 111 -9.00 -25.25 -7.80
C LEU A 111 -9.68 -24.02 -7.18
N ALA A 112 -10.10 -24.10 -5.92
CA ALA A 112 -10.68 -22.97 -5.21
C ALA A 112 -9.65 -21.85 -4.96
N ALA A 113 -8.43 -22.19 -4.55
CA ALA A 113 -7.39 -21.23 -4.21
C ALA A 113 -6.92 -20.37 -5.40
N PHE A 114 -7.02 -20.91 -6.62
CA PHE A 114 -6.61 -20.27 -7.86
C PHE A 114 -7.78 -19.87 -8.77
N ASP A 115 -9.01 -19.86 -8.25
CA ASP A 115 -10.26 -19.46 -8.92
C ASP A 115 -10.53 -20.24 -10.22
N PHE A 116 -10.53 -21.57 -10.11
CA PHE A 116 -10.89 -22.53 -11.16
C PHE A 116 -12.09 -23.42 -10.77
N ALA A 117 -12.80 -23.11 -9.69
CA ALA A 117 -13.92 -23.92 -9.21
C ALA A 117 -15.03 -24.12 -10.25
N ASP A 118 -15.26 -23.13 -11.12
CA ASP A 118 -16.22 -23.14 -12.23
C ASP A 118 -15.60 -23.55 -13.58
N LYS A 119 -14.27 -23.68 -13.65
CA LYS A 119 -13.50 -23.97 -14.88
C LYS A 119 -12.71 -25.27 -14.82
N PHE A 120 -13.00 -26.13 -13.85
CA PHE A 120 -12.26 -27.38 -13.63
C PHE A 120 -12.25 -28.32 -14.86
N GLY A 121 -13.28 -28.26 -15.71
CA GLY A 121 -13.38 -29.04 -16.96
C GLY A 121 -12.85 -28.33 -18.22
N ALA A 122 -12.34 -27.10 -18.11
CA ALA A 122 -11.84 -26.35 -19.26
C ALA A 122 -10.46 -26.85 -19.71
N TYR A 123 -10.15 -26.67 -21.00
CA TYR A 123 -8.84 -26.95 -21.60
C TYR A 123 -8.00 -25.66 -21.72
N PRO A 124 -6.66 -25.76 -21.85
CA PRO A 124 -5.79 -24.57 -21.91
C PRO A 124 -6.11 -23.58 -23.03
N ASP A 125 -6.64 -24.03 -24.17
CA ASP A 125 -7.06 -23.18 -25.30
C ASP A 125 -8.35 -22.39 -25.01
N GLN A 126 -9.08 -22.76 -23.95
CA GLN A 126 -10.28 -22.09 -23.45
C GLN A 126 -9.98 -21.11 -22.31
N LEU A 127 -8.72 -20.97 -21.91
CA LEU A 127 -8.27 -20.11 -20.82
C LEU A 127 -7.59 -18.85 -21.36
N SER A 128 -7.74 -17.74 -20.64
CA SER A 128 -6.93 -16.54 -20.84
C SER A 128 -5.45 -16.80 -20.48
N GLN A 129 -4.53 -15.95 -20.96
CA GLN A 129 -3.10 -16.08 -20.62
C GLN A 129 -2.84 -16.00 -19.10
N GLY A 130 -3.55 -15.11 -18.40
CA GLY A 130 -3.47 -15.03 -16.94
C GLY A 130 -3.99 -16.29 -16.24
N GLU A 131 -5.03 -16.94 -16.78
CA GLU A 131 -5.50 -18.24 -16.30
C GLU A 131 -4.49 -19.35 -16.57
N CYS A 132 -3.89 -19.41 -17.75
CA CYS A 132 -2.84 -20.38 -18.05
C CYS A 132 -1.66 -20.28 -17.07
N THR A 133 -1.21 -19.06 -16.76
CA THR A 133 -0.13 -18.86 -15.79
C THR A 133 -0.55 -19.20 -14.36
N ARG A 134 -1.79 -18.90 -13.96
CA ARG A 134 -2.33 -19.35 -12.66
C ARG A 134 -2.37 -20.86 -12.55
N LEU A 135 -2.80 -21.56 -13.61
CA LEU A 135 -2.85 -23.02 -13.64
C LEU A 135 -1.44 -23.63 -13.54
N ALA A 136 -0.44 -23.04 -14.21
CA ALA A 136 0.94 -23.50 -14.11
C ALA A 136 1.48 -23.41 -12.67
N VAL A 137 1.19 -22.30 -11.98
CA VAL A 137 1.54 -22.11 -10.57
C VAL A 137 0.79 -23.08 -9.67
N ALA A 138 -0.51 -23.25 -9.86
CA ALA A 138 -1.33 -24.21 -9.11
C ALA A 138 -0.79 -25.65 -9.27
N ARG A 139 -0.42 -26.03 -10.49
CA ARG A 139 0.20 -27.32 -10.81
C ARG A 139 1.56 -27.49 -10.13
N ALA A 140 2.39 -26.45 -10.11
CA ALA A 140 3.68 -26.51 -9.42
C ALA A 140 3.52 -26.75 -7.91
N ILE A 141 2.56 -26.07 -7.27
CA ILE A 141 2.25 -26.33 -5.85
C ILE A 141 1.67 -27.74 -5.66
N ALA A 142 0.80 -28.18 -6.57
CA ALA A 142 0.15 -29.48 -6.53
C ALA A 142 1.15 -30.65 -6.52
N SER A 143 2.32 -30.48 -7.15
CA SER A 143 3.34 -31.52 -7.23
C SER A 143 3.99 -31.86 -5.89
N GLY A 144 3.86 -31.00 -4.87
CA GLY A 144 4.49 -31.19 -3.56
C GLY A 144 6.03 -31.28 -3.62
N ALA A 145 6.66 -30.74 -4.66
CA ALA A 145 8.10 -30.83 -4.85
C ALA A 145 8.87 -30.09 -3.74
N GLN A 146 10.11 -30.51 -3.48
CA GLN A 146 10.98 -29.87 -2.49
C GLN A 146 11.41 -28.48 -2.95
N ILE A 147 11.64 -28.32 -4.26
CA ILE A 147 12.02 -27.04 -4.86
C ILE A 147 11.13 -26.75 -6.05
N LEU A 148 10.51 -25.58 -6.05
CA LEU A 148 9.76 -25.04 -7.19
C LEU A 148 10.67 -24.09 -7.97
N VAL A 149 10.85 -24.35 -9.26
CA VAL A 149 11.60 -23.49 -10.17
C VAL A 149 10.61 -22.96 -11.19
N LEU A 150 10.35 -21.64 -11.17
CA LEU A 150 9.28 -21.02 -11.96
C LEU A 150 9.83 -19.89 -12.85
N ASP A 151 9.64 -19.98 -14.16
CA ASP A 151 9.97 -18.88 -15.08
C ASP A 151 8.81 -17.89 -15.20
N GLU A 152 9.03 -16.65 -14.79
CA GLU A 152 8.07 -15.53 -14.83
C GLU A 152 6.65 -15.89 -14.31
N PRO A 153 6.52 -16.45 -13.10
CA PRO A 153 5.21 -16.81 -12.55
C PRO A 153 4.32 -15.57 -12.39
N LEU A 154 3.05 -15.74 -12.76
CA LEU A 154 1.98 -14.74 -12.66
C LEU A 154 2.18 -13.46 -13.49
N VAL A 155 3.11 -13.46 -14.46
CA VAL A 155 3.42 -12.27 -15.28
C VAL A 155 2.24 -11.75 -16.11
N HIS A 156 1.33 -12.63 -16.52
CA HIS A 156 0.14 -12.27 -17.31
C HIS A 156 -1.12 -12.04 -16.45
N VAL A 157 -1.00 -12.08 -15.12
CA VAL A 157 -2.11 -11.78 -14.22
C VAL A 157 -2.13 -10.28 -13.94
N ASP A 158 -3.31 -9.69 -13.98
CA ASP A 158 -3.53 -8.29 -13.61
C ASP A 158 -2.82 -7.93 -12.29
N PRO A 159 -2.07 -6.80 -12.20
CA PRO A 159 -1.31 -6.45 -11.00
C PRO A 159 -2.14 -6.41 -9.71
N ALA A 160 -3.38 -5.94 -9.75
CA ALA A 160 -4.25 -5.88 -8.57
C ALA A 160 -4.66 -7.27 -8.10
N ALA A 161 -4.87 -8.22 -9.02
CA ALA A 161 -5.18 -9.60 -8.72
C ALA A 161 -3.94 -10.46 -8.40
N SER A 162 -2.78 -10.17 -9.01
CA SER A 162 -1.52 -10.92 -8.88
C SER A 162 -1.09 -11.05 -7.42
N ARG A 163 -1.28 -9.97 -6.65
CA ARG A 163 -1.09 -9.91 -5.20
C ARG A 163 -1.77 -11.07 -4.46
N ARG A 164 -3.01 -11.40 -4.80
CA ARG A 164 -3.78 -12.47 -4.16
C ARG A 164 -3.13 -13.83 -4.37
N TYR A 165 -2.64 -14.11 -5.58
CA TYR A 165 -2.08 -15.41 -5.93
C TYR A 165 -0.67 -15.60 -5.39
N TRP A 166 0.13 -14.53 -5.31
CA TRP A 166 1.40 -14.56 -4.58
C TRP A 166 1.20 -14.86 -3.09
N ASP A 167 0.19 -14.26 -2.45
CA ASP A 167 -0.15 -14.58 -1.06
C ASP A 167 -0.60 -16.06 -0.90
N ARG A 168 -1.33 -16.62 -1.87
CA ARG A 168 -1.67 -18.06 -1.92
C ARG A 168 -0.44 -18.94 -2.07
N LEU A 169 0.44 -18.63 -3.02
CA LEU A 169 1.71 -19.34 -3.23
C LEU A 169 2.52 -19.35 -1.94
N ARG A 170 2.70 -18.19 -1.30
CA ARG A 170 3.43 -18.07 -0.03
C ARG A 170 2.82 -18.93 1.09
N THR A 171 1.51 -18.89 1.22
CA THR A 171 0.79 -19.68 2.23
C THR A 171 0.92 -21.19 1.99
N LEU A 172 0.82 -21.62 0.73
CA LEU A 172 0.82 -23.03 0.34
C LEU A 172 2.23 -23.65 0.25
N VAL A 173 3.25 -22.84 -0.04
CA VAL A 173 4.67 -23.24 0.01
C VAL A 173 5.16 -23.34 1.46
N GLY A 174 4.46 -22.72 2.42
CA GLY A 174 4.73 -22.84 3.86
C GLY A 174 5.93 -22.02 4.33
N GLU A 175 6.45 -22.32 5.52
CA GLU A 175 7.69 -21.70 6.02
C GLU A 175 8.91 -22.10 5.14
N PRO A 176 9.95 -21.24 5.04
CA PRO A 176 11.14 -21.46 4.20
C PRO A 176 11.89 -22.79 4.41
N SER A 177 11.58 -23.50 5.49
CA SER A 177 12.14 -24.80 5.86
C SER A 177 11.47 -26.00 5.18
N SER A 178 10.32 -25.83 4.51
CA SER A 178 9.52 -26.94 3.99
C SER A 178 9.56 -27.11 2.47
N THR A 179 9.58 -26.01 1.70
CA THR A 179 9.68 -25.99 0.23
C THR A 179 10.43 -24.73 -0.20
N SER A 180 11.45 -24.87 -1.05
CA SER A 180 12.18 -23.72 -1.60
C SER A 180 11.58 -23.26 -2.92
N LEU A 181 11.71 -21.98 -3.22
CA LEU A 181 11.20 -21.36 -4.45
C LEU A 181 12.32 -20.59 -5.12
N VAL A 182 12.61 -20.93 -6.37
CA VAL A 182 13.47 -20.15 -7.27
C VAL A 182 12.61 -19.66 -8.42
N PHE A 183 12.54 -18.36 -8.63
CA PHE A 183 11.71 -17.81 -9.70
C PHE A 183 12.41 -16.69 -10.44
N SER A 184 12.17 -16.57 -11.75
CA SER A 184 12.61 -15.39 -12.50
C SER A 184 11.54 -14.30 -12.48
N THR A 185 11.97 -13.05 -12.56
CA THR A 185 11.07 -11.93 -12.77
C THR A 185 11.83 -10.75 -13.39
N HIS A 186 11.10 -9.84 -14.01
CA HIS A 186 11.61 -8.52 -14.38
C HIS A 186 11.02 -7.40 -13.49
N SER A 187 10.18 -7.75 -12.51
CA SER A 187 9.50 -6.79 -11.63
C SER A 187 10.24 -6.63 -10.29
N PRO A 188 10.78 -5.43 -10.00
CA PRO A 188 11.38 -5.10 -8.70
C PRO A 188 10.44 -5.32 -7.52
N GLU A 189 9.16 -4.96 -7.67
CA GLU A 189 8.16 -5.07 -6.61
C GLU A 189 7.96 -6.52 -6.16
N VAL A 190 7.91 -7.46 -7.12
CA VAL A 190 7.80 -8.89 -6.82
C VAL A 190 9.04 -9.38 -6.08
N VAL A 191 10.24 -8.91 -6.44
CA VAL A 191 11.47 -9.27 -5.72
C VAL A 191 11.43 -8.76 -4.28
N LEU A 192 11.14 -7.48 -4.08
CA LEU A 192 11.09 -6.84 -2.76
C LEU A 192 10.10 -7.52 -1.82
N ARG A 193 9.00 -8.02 -2.36
CA ARG A 193 7.92 -8.60 -1.57
C ARG A 193 8.06 -10.10 -1.34
N GLU A 194 8.49 -10.84 -2.36
CA GLU A 194 8.37 -12.30 -2.37
C GLU A 194 9.70 -13.04 -2.17
N ALA A 195 10.84 -12.37 -2.37
CA ALA A 195 12.15 -12.99 -2.28
C ALA A 195 12.93 -12.58 -1.02
N GLU A 196 13.73 -13.51 -0.53
CA GLU A 196 14.70 -13.29 0.56
C GLU A 196 16.09 -13.07 -0.01
N GLN A 197 16.39 -13.74 -1.12
CA GLN A 197 17.64 -13.63 -1.88
C GLN A 197 17.35 -13.22 -3.32
N VAL A 198 18.31 -12.56 -3.96
CA VAL A 198 18.22 -12.14 -5.35
C VAL A 198 19.53 -12.41 -6.07
N ILE A 199 19.42 -12.93 -7.28
CA ILE A 199 20.51 -13.09 -8.24
C ILE A 199 20.23 -12.13 -9.40
N CYS A 200 21.12 -11.17 -9.61
CA CYS A 200 21.03 -10.27 -10.76
C CYS A 200 21.90 -10.81 -11.89
N LEU A 201 21.29 -11.07 -13.04
CA LEU A 201 21.97 -11.48 -14.27
C LEU A 201 22.04 -10.31 -15.25
N ALA A 202 23.20 -10.13 -15.87
CA ALA A 202 23.40 -9.24 -17.00
C ALA A 202 24.32 -9.91 -18.02
N GLU A 203 23.89 -9.96 -19.27
CA GLU A 203 24.66 -10.57 -20.38
C GLU A 203 25.23 -11.97 -20.08
N GLY A 204 24.45 -12.82 -19.40
CA GLY A 204 24.86 -14.18 -19.04
C GLY A 204 25.79 -14.28 -17.83
N ARG A 205 26.13 -13.16 -17.17
CA ARG A 205 26.95 -13.14 -15.96
C ARG A 205 26.10 -12.86 -14.73
N ALA A 206 26.46 -13.47 -13.59
CA ALA A 206 25.93 -13.09 -12.30
C ALA A 206 26.66 -11.85 -11.79
N VAL A 207 25.99 -10.69 -11.89
CA VAL A 207 26.54 -9.41 -11.44
C VAL A 207 26.29 -9.15 -9.95
N TYR A 208 25.32 -9.85 -9.36
CA TYR A 208 25.07 -9.85 -7.92
C TYR A 208 24.40 -11.15 -7.47
N SER A 209 24.70 -11.59 -6.24
CA SER A 209 23.99 -12.67 -5.55
C SER A 209 24.06 -12.39 -4.05
N GLY A 210 22.91 -12.23 -3.39
CA GLY A 210 22.86 -11.87 -1.97
C GLY A 210 21.45 -11.62 -1.46
N SER A 211 21.34 -10.99 -0.29
CA SER A 211 20.04 -10.69 0.31
C SER A 211 19.36 -9.50 -0.35
N VAL A 212 18.03 -9.54 -0.44
CA VAL A 212 17.24 -8.43 -1.02
C VAL A 212 17.48 -7.10 -0.28
N PRO A 213 17.48 -7.05 1.08
CA PRO A 213 17.77 -5.81 1.80
C PRO A 213 19.18 -5.27 1.55
N GLU A 214 20.17 -6.14 1.41
CA GLU A 214 21.56 -5.73 1.13
C GLU A 214 21.68 -5.12 -0.27
N LEU A 215 21.10 -5.74 -1.30
CA LEU A 215 21.04 -5.14 -2.64
C LEU A 215 20.28 -3.81 -2.62
N TYR A 216 19.20 -3.73 -1.85
CA TYR A 216 18.38 -2.54 -1.79
C TYR A 216 19.11 -1.37 -1.12
N TYR A 217 19.66 -1.54 0.07
CA TYR A 217 20.26 -0.41 0.81
C TYR A 217 21.75 -0.18 0.51
N ASN A 218 22.49 -1.25 0.17
CA ASN A 218 23.94 -1.22 -0.05
C ASN A 218 24.35 -1.91 -1.36
N PRO A 219 23.80 -1.51 -2.51
CA PRO A 219 24.18 -2.06 -3.81
C PRO A 219 25.68 -1.80 -4.10
N PRO A 220 26.41 -2.75 -4.70
CA PRO A 220 27.86 -2.62 -4.92
C PRO A 220 28.20 -1.70 -6.10
N THR A 221 27.27 -1.47 -7.03
CA THR A 221 27.46 -0.60 -8.20
C THR A 221 26.24 0.28 -8.43
N ALA A 222 26.43 1.39 -9.16
CA ALA A 222 25.35 2.28 -9.55
C ALA A 222 24.27 1.54 -10.35
N ASP A 223 24.63 0.73 -11.35
CA ASP A 223 23.67 -0.05 -12.15
C ASP A 223 22.78 -0.96 -11.30
N LEU A 224 23.35 -1.58 -10.26
CA LEU A 224 22.63 -2.46 -9.35
C LEU A 224 21.74 -1.69 -8.37
N ALA A 225 22.04 -0.42 -8.08
CA ALA A 225 21.18 0.39 -7.22
C ALA A 225 19.77 0.54 -7.78
N TRP A 226 19.67 0.60 -9.11
CA TRP A 226 18.42 0.72 -9.84
C TRP A 226 17.68 -0.60 -10.04
N ALA A 227 18.32 -1.74 -9.75
CA ALA A 227 17.75 -3.06 -10.00
C ALA A 227 16.44 -3.29 -9.23
N LEU A 228 16.33 -2.73 -8.02
CA LEU A 228 15.15 -2.87 -7.15
C LEU A 228 14.29 -1.60 -7.06
N GLY A 229 14.40 -0.70 -8.04
CA GLY A 229 13.64 0.55 -8.11
C GLY A 229 14.52 1.79 -8.03
N PRO A 230 13.91 3.00 -8.08
CA PRO A 230 14.64 4.26 -8.10
C PRO A 230 15.65 4.39 -6.96
N ALA A 231 16.80 4.99 -7.26
CA ALA A 231 17.89 5.19 -6.32
C ALA A 231 18.66 6.46 -6.67
N ASN A 232 19.23 7.10 -5.64
CA ASN A 232 20.13 8.23 -5.80
C ASN A 232 21.54 7.75 -5.52
N TRP A 233 22.32 7.57 -6.59
CA TRP A 233 23.73 7.24 -6.48
C TRP A 233 24.57 8.53 -6.39
N VAL A 234 25.43 8.61 -5.39
CA VAL A 234 26.29 9.77 -5.14
C VAL A 234 27.67 9.26 -4.72
N GLU A 235 28.73 9.79 -5.33
CA GLU A 235 30.10 9.47 -4.89
C GLU A 235 30.41 10.12 -3.53
N ALA A 236 31.32 9.54 -2.77
CA ALA A 236 31.57 9.91 -1.37
C ALA A 236 32.00 11.38 -1.18
N ASP A 237 32.73 11.92 -2.15
CA ASP A 237 33.20 13.30 -2.21
C ASP A 237 32.13 14.28 -2.72
N GLU A 238 31.08 13.78 -3.36
CA GLU A 238 29.96 14.58 -3.88
C GLU A 238 28.79 14.67 -2.90
N GLN A 239 28.71 13.78 -1.90
CA GLN A 239 27.55 13.67 -1.01
C GLN A 239 27.20 15.01 -0.34
N ALA A 240 28.19 15.66 0.28
CA ALA A 240 28.01 16.93 0.97
C ALA A 240 27.68 18.10 0.04
N ARG A 241 27.88 17.93 -1.27
CA ARG A 241 27.54 18.93 -2.28
C ARG A 241 26.05 18.91 -2.60
N TRP A 242 25.46 17.72 -2.67
CA TRP A 242 24.07 17.53 -3.09
C TRP A 242 23.10 17.41 -1.92
N MET A 243 23.55 16.88 -0.79
CA MET A 243 22.70 16.49 0.33
C MET A 243 23.34 16.89 1.65
N THR A 244 22.51 17.00 2.69
CA THR A 244 22.95 17.25 4.06
C THR A 244 22.51 16.12 4.98
N GLY A 245 23.35 15.79 5.97
CA GLY A 245 23.17 14.61 6.81
C GLY A 245 23.62 13.31 6.13
N GLY A 246 23.61 12.20 6.86
CA GLY A 246 24.02 10.88 6.36
C GLY A 246 25.54 10.58 6.44
N PRO A 247 25.94 9.30 6.48
CA PRO A 247 27.35 8.91 6.52
C PRO A 247 28.03 9.12 5.17
N SER A 248 29.20 9.77 5.16
CA SER A 248 29.98 10.07 3.94
C SER A 248 30.49 8.83 3.19
N THR A 249 30.44 7.65 3.81
CA THR A 249 30.88 6.38 3.20
C THR A 249 29.80 5.72 2.34
N ARG A 250 28.54 6.16 2.43
CA ARG A 250 27.41 5.54 1.72
C ARG A 250 27.16 6.21 0.37
N ARG A 251 26.98 5.39 -0.66
CA ARG A 251 26.85 5.83 -2.06
C ARG A 251 25.42 5.75 -2.63
N CYS A 252 24.52 5.03 -1.98
CA CYS A 252 23.16 4.82 -2.46
C CYS A 252 22.14 5.31 -1.41
N TYR A 253 21.25 6.20 -1.83
CA TYR A 253 20.16 6.74 -1.01
C TYR A 253 18.83 6.48 -1.70
N ARG A 254 17.90 5.85 -0.99
CA ARG A 254 16.56 5.55 -1.50
C ARG A 254 15.64 6.76 -1.39
N PRO A 255 14.57 6.84 -2.21
CA PRO A 255 13.67 7.98 -2.17
C PRO A 255 13.08 8.24 -0.78
N GLU A 256 12.69 7.18 -0.06
CA GLU A 256 12.16 7.26 1.30
C GLU A 256 13.16 7.72 2.36
N GLU A 257 14.46 7.75 2.03
CA GLU A 257 15.53 8.24 2.92
C GLU A 257 15.87 9.72 2.66
N LEU A 258 15.26 10.33 1.66
CA LEU A 258 15.55 11.69 1.23
C LEU A 258 14.32 12.56 1.32
N ASP A 259 14.51 13.72 1.92
CA ASP A 259 13.57 14.81 1.80
C ASP A 259 14.10 15.94 0.92
N ALA A 260 13.17 16.64 0.26
CA ALA A 260 13.47 17.84 -0.51
C ALA A 260 12.65 19.00 0.04
N GLU A 261 13.31 19.95 0.70
CA GLU A 261 12.66 21.09 1.34
C GLU A 261 13.04 22.40 0.63
N PRO A 262 12.11 23.37 0.50
CA PRO A 262 12.44 24.71 0.03
C PRO A 262 13.50 25.38 0.91
N ALA A 263 14.58 25.86 0.29
CA ALA A 263 15.68 26.52 0.99
C ALA A 263 16.20 27.69 0.16
N PRO A 264 15.79 28.94 0.46
CA PRO A 264 16.13 30.13 -0.34
C PRO A 264 17.63 30.39 -0.49
N ASN A 265 18.44 29.93 0.46
CA ASN A 265 19.90 30.08 0.44
C ASN A 265 20.63 28.89 -0.19
N SER A 266 19.89 27.86 -0.62
CA SER A 266 20.50 26.69 -1.24
C SER A 266 21.00 27.00 -2.65
N PRO A 267 22.18 26.47 -3.04
CA PRO A 267 22.68 26.56 -4.40
C PRO A 267 21.97 25.61 -5.38
N LEU A 268 21.10 24.71 -4.90
CA LEU A 268 20.40 23.75 -5.74
C LEU A 268 19.04 24.33 -6.18
N VAL A 269 18.83 24.41 -7.50
CA VAL A 269 17.64 25.00 -8.12
C VAL A 269 16.87 23.94 -8.89
N VAL A 270 15.59 23.76 -8.56
CA VAL A 270 14.67 22.86 -9.27
C VAL A 270 14.49 23.33 -10.70
N GLN A 271 14.70 22.42 -11.65
CA GLN A 271 14.40 22.60 -13.07
C GLN A 271 13.02 22.03 -13.40
N THR A 272 12.75 20.81 -12.93
CA THR A 272 11.48 20.12 -13.12
C THR A 272 11.13 19.33 -11.85
N SER A 273 9.83 19.13 -11.62
CA SER A 273 9.32 18.29 -10.54
C SER A 273 8.15 17.45 -11.05
N THR A 274 8.18 16.16 -10.73
CA THR A 274 7.19 15.19 -11.16
C THR A 274 6.73 14.38 -9.96
N PHE A 275 5.42 14.28 -9.78
CA PHE A 275 4.82 13.39 -8.78
C PHE A 275 4.61 12.00 -9.40
N ALA A 276 5.24 10.98 -8.83
CA ALA A 276 5.16 9.59 -9.29
C ALA A 276 4.51 8.68 -8.24
N GLY A 277 3.48 9.18 -7.54
CA GLY A 277 2.77 8.42 -6.51
C GLY A 277 3.53 8.37 -5.19
N SER A 278 4.17 7.24 -4.89
CA SER A 278 4.93 7.06 -3.64
C SER A 278 6.32 7.70 -3.66
N ILE A 279 6.72 8.34 -4.76
CA ILE A 279 8.02 8.97 -4.96
C ILE A 279 7.82 10.35 -5.62
N GLY A 280 8.60 11.34 -5.21
CA GLY A 280 8.81 12.58 -5.95
C GLY A 280 10.09 12.52 -6.79
N GLU A 281 10.05 13.02 -8.02
CA GLU A 281 11.20 13.15 -8.91
C GLU A 281 11.51 14.64 -9.14
N LEU A 282 12.78 15.02 -9.00
CA LEU A 282 13.27 16.37 -9.27
C LEU A 282 14.42 16.30 -10.25
N GLU A 283 14.47 17.22 -11.21
CA GLU A 283 15.73 17.62 -11.81
C GLU A 283 16.21 18.88 -11.11
N ILE A 284 17.39 18.83 -10.49
CA ILE A 284 18.00 19.95 -9.78
C ILE A 284 19.29 20.37 -10.46
N ARG A 285 19.54 21.67 -10.53
CA ARG A 285 20.78 22.26 -11.03
C ARG A 285 21.54 22.87 -9.86
N ASP A 286 22.81 22.51 -9.70
CA ASP A 286 23.69 23.18 -8.76
C ASP A 286 24.29 24.43 -9.42
N GLU A 287 23.93 25.61 -8.94
CA GLU A 287 24.44 26.88 -9.49
C GLU A 287 25.94 27.09 -9.29
N ARG A 288 26.56 26.41 -8.31
CA ARG A 288 28.00 26.54 -8.05
C ARG A 288 28.85 25.94 -9.17
N SER A 289 28.40 24.84 -9.76
CA SER A 289 29.13 24.13 -10.82
C SER A 289 28.44 24.14 -12.18
N GLY A 290 27.13 24.42 -12.20
CA GLY A 290 26.27 24.29 -13.38
C GLY A 290 25.75 22.88 -13.66
N GLU A 291 26.12 21.86 -12.88
CA GLU A 291 25.71 20.45 -13.08
C GLU A 291 24.23 20.26 -12.78
N CYS A 292 23.55 19.45 -13.59
CA CYS A 292 22.17 19.03 -13.37
C CYS A 292 22.13 17.56 -12.94
N ARG A 293 21.29 17.25 -11.96
CA ARG A 293 21.10 15.88 -11.46
C ARG A 293 19.62 15.61 -11.26
N ARG A 294 19.24 14.38 -11.59
CA ARG A 294 17.92 13.86 -11.26
C ARG A 294 17.95 13.21 -9.89
N VAL A 295 16.97 13.52 -9.06
CA VAL A 295 16.88 13.07 -7.67
C VAL A 295 15.48 12.55 -7.39
N TYR A 296 15.42 11.42 -6.69
CA TYR A 296 14.20 10.81 -6.19
C TYR A 296 14.12 10.99 -4.69
N HIS A 297 12.99 11.45 -4.19
CA HIS A 297 12.80 11.76 -2.78
C HIS A 297 11.40 11.35 -2.33
N ARG A 298 11.14 11.42 -1.02
CA ARG A 298 9.80 11.21 -0.48
C ARG A 298 8.85 12.25 -1.06
N PRO A 299 7.62 11.89 -1.45
CA PRO A 299 6.65 12.86 -1.94
C PRO A 299 6.48 14.00 -0.93
N THR A 300 6.61 15.23 -1.40
CA THR A 300 6.32 16.43 -0.62
C THR A 300 4.84 16.78 -0.76
N SER A 301 4.22 17.34 0.27
CA SER A 301 2.82 17.77 0.25
C SER A 301 2.53 18.81 -0.84
N SER A 302 3.54 19.61 -1.22
CA SER A 302 3.51 20.50 -2.38
C SER A 302 4.56 20.10 -3.40
N LEU A 303 4.19 20.02 -4.68
CA LEU A 303 5.13 19.90 -5.80
C LEU A 303 6.06 21.11 -5.83
N LEU A 304 7.38 20.86 -5.83
CA LEU A 304 8.39 21.90 -5.91
C LEU A 304 8.36 22.52 -7.32
N GLN A 305 8.33 23.84 -7.42
CA GLN A 305 8.23 24.53 -8.71
C GLN A 305 9.60 24.76 -9.35
N ALA A 306 9.63 24.78 -10.69
CA ALA A 306 10.80 25.18 -11.45
C ALA A 306 11.27 26.59 -11.01
N GLY A 307 12.57 26.73 -10.76
CA GLY A 307 13.19 27.94 -10.23
C GLY A 307 13.24 28.02 -8.70
N GLN A 308 12.54 27.15 -7.96
CA GLN A 308 12.67 27.10 -6.50
C GLN A 308 14.03 26.54 -6.10
N ARG A 309 14.60 27.11 -5.02
CA ARG A 309 15.81 26.60 -4.39
C ARG A 309 15.44 25.58 -3.33
N VAL A 310 16.16 24.47 -3.30
CA VAL A 310 15.84 23.34 -2.43
C VAL A 310 17.07 22.79 -1.75
N ILE A 311 16.90 22.18 -0.59
CA ILE A 311 17.94 21.40 0.07
C ILE A 311 17.48 19.95 0.14
N LEU A 312 18.41 19.03 -0.06
CA LEU A 312 18.15 17.61 0.13
C LEU A 312 18.66 17.18 1.49
N HIS A 313 17.77 16.63 2.30
CA HIS A 313 18.09 16.13 3.63
C HIS A 313 18.06 14.60 3.63
N VAL A 314 19.19 13.99 4.00
CA VAL A 314 19.21 12.57 4.35
C VAL A 314 18.56 12.43 5.71
N LEU A 315 17.41 11.76 5.72
CA LEU A 315 16.72 11.44 6.96
C LEU A 315 17.60 10.48 7.76
N ALA A 316 17.84 10.81 9.03
CA ALA A 316 18.52 9.88 9.93
C ALA A 316 17.63 8.65 10.07
N LEU A 317 17.99 7.57 9.36
CA LEU A 317 17.39 6.27 9.60
C LEU A 317 17.65 5.92 11.07
N VAL A 318 16.58 5.71 11.83
CA VAL A 318 16.62 4.82 12.99
C VAL A 318 16.86 3.42 12.43
N LEU A 319 18.12 3.12 12.15
CA LEU A 319 18.57 1.80 11.77
C LEU A 319 18.30 0.87 12.95
N LEU A 320 17.50 -0.15 12.68
CA LEU A 320 17.21 -1.26 13.57
C LEU A 320 18.51 -2.04 13.84
N ALA A 321 19.28 -1.60 14.85
CA ALA A 321 20.36 -2.38 15.46
C ALA A 321 20.64 -1.90 16.89
N CYS A 322 20.02 -2.62 17.84
CA CYS A 322 20.40 -2.78 19.24
C CYS A 322 20.40 -1.56 20.20
N PHE A 323 19.61 -1.69 21.26
CA PHE A 323 19.81 -1.19 22.62
C PHE A 323 20.90 -0.12 22.82
N VAL A 324 20.49 1.09 23.23
CA VAL A 324 20.83 1.75 24.52
C VAL A 324 20.29 3.18 24.45
N SER A 325 19.46 3.50 25.44
CA SER A 325 19.21 4.79 26.08
C SER A 325 19.79 6.08 25.46
N GLY A 326 18.94 7.10 25.30
CA GLY A 326 19.45 8.47 25.16
C GLY A 326 18.38 9.50 24.78
N CYS A 327 17.55 9.90 25.74
CA CYS A 327 16.70 11.08 25.62
C CYS A 327 17.54 12.32 25.29
N SER A 328 17.10 13.14 24.33
CA SER A 328 17.37 14.57 24.35
C SER A 328 16.08 15.33 24.02
N GLN A 329 15.85 16.38 24.80
CA GLN A 329 14.60 17.11 24.94
C GLN A 329 14.28 17.91 23.67
N ALA A 330 13.38 17.39 22.84
CA ALA A 330 12.51 18.23 22.03
C ALA A 330 11.47 18.85 22.97
N SER A 331 11.15 20.13 22.80
CA SER A 331 10.05 20.80 23.49
C SER A 331 8.82 19.89 23.44
N ALA A 332 8.38 19.40 24.60
CA ALA A 332 7.33 18.39 24.67
C ALA A 332 6.07 18.94 23.98
N GLU A 333 5.73 18.37 22.82
CA GLU A 333 4.46 18.64 22.19
C GLU A 333 3.34 18.39 23.23
N PRO A 334 2.30 19.24 23.28
CA PRO A 334 1.23 19.05 24.23
C PRO A 334 0.62 17.66 24.04
N LYS A 335 0.63 16.86 25.10
CA LYS A 335 0.12 15.48 25.08
C LYS A 335 -1.31 15.47 25.59
N LEU A 336 -2.22 14.81 24.88
CA LEU A 336 -3.57 14.58 25.40
C LEU A 336 -3.49 13.55 26.53
N SER A 337 -4.12 13.89 27.65
CA SER A 337 -4.24 12.98 28.78
C SER A 337 -5.33 11.96 28.45
N VAL A 338 -5.00 10.67 28.50
CA VAL A 338 -5.95 9.59 28.25
C VAL A 338 -6.31 8.95 29.59
N ARG A 339 -7.60 8.86 29.88
CA ARG A 339 -8.13 8.22 31.09
C ARG A 339 -8.28 6.72 30.89
N HIS A 340 -8.82 6.34 29.74
CA HIS A 340 -9.13 4.95 29.42
C HIS A 340 -9.09 4.72 27.92
N THR A 341 -8.60 3.55 27.51
CA THR A 341 -8.61 3.09 26.12
C THR A 341 -9.24 1.70 26.06
N GLN A 342 -10.25 1.56 25.20
CA GLN A 342 -10.84 0.27 24.86
C GLN A 342 -10.66 0.03 23.36
N ASN A 343 -10.51 -1.23 22.96
CA ASN A 343 -10.55 -1.58 21.54
C ASN A 343 -11.24 -2.92 21.34
N TRP A 344 -11.78 -3.11 20.13
CA TRP A 344 -12.35 -4.38 19.71
C TRP A 344 -12.12 -4.60 18.22
N MET A 345 -11.96 -5.87 17.86
CA MET A 345 -11.84 -6.30 16.47
C MET A 345 -13.20 -6.34 15.81
N LEU A 346 -13.22 -6.12 14.49
CA LEU A 346 -14.43 -6.33 13.71
C LEU A 346 -14.76 -7.83 13.63
N PRO A 347 -16.06 -8.19 13.52
CA PRO A 347 -16.47 -9.57 13.25
C PRO A 347 -15.80 -10.11 11.99
N ALA A 348 -15.29 -11.34 12.06
CA ALA A 348 -14.74 -12.01 10.90
C ALA A 348 -15.81 -12.23 9.82
N GLU A 349 -15.36 -12.29 8.57
CA GLU A 349 -16.14 -12.65 7.40
C GLU A 349 -15.44 -13.81 6.69
N GLY A 350 -15.99 -15.01 6.86
CA GLY A 350 -15.31 -16.24 6.45
C GLY A 350 -13.92 -16.34 7.09
N ALA A 351 -12.89 -16.42 6.27
CA ALA A 351 -11.50 -16.54 6.71
C ALA A 351 -10.78 -15.19 6.90
N LYS A 352 -11.45 -14.05 6.67
CA LYS A 352 -10.84 -12.72 6.75
C LYS A 352 -11.44 -11.92 7.90
N ILE A 353 -10.67 -10.98 8.42
CA ILE A 353 -11.17 -9.90 9.28
C ILE A 353 -11.11 -8.64 8.42
N PRO A 354 -12.26 -8.09 7.98
CA PRO A 354 -12.33 -6.80 7.31
C PRO A 354 -11.80 -5.67 8.20
N ALA A 355 -11.33 -4.59 7.57
CA ALA A 355 -10.81 -3.43 8.28
C ALA A 355 -11.88 -2.34 8.36
N PRO A 356 -12.08 -1.69 9.53
CA PRO A 356 -12.96 -0.53 9.62
C PRO A 356 -12.37 0.62 8.80
N ARG A 357 -13.21 1.44 8.18
CA ARG A 357 -12.78 2.59 7.38
C ARG A 357 -13.43 3.87 7.82
N ALA A 358 -14.77 3.88 7.85
CA ALA A 358 -15.54 5.01 8.35
C ALA A 358 -16.19 4.66 9.67
N ILE A 359 -16.40 5.70 10.48
CA ILE A 359 -17.01 5.59 11.78
C ILE A 359 -17.84 6.84 12.07
N HIS A 360 -18.97 6.70 12.74
CA HIS A 360 -19.84 7.80 13.13
C HIS A 360 -20.62 7.45 14.39
N VAL A 361 -20.73 8.40 15.33
CA VAL A 361 -21.64 8.27 16.47
C VAL A 361 -22.97 8.89 16.08
N GLY A 362 -24.04 8.09 16.08
CA GLY A 362 -25.39 8.55 15.77
C GLY A 362 -26.15 9.13 16.96
N LEU A 363 -27.38 9.57 16.70
CA LEU A 363 -28.25 10.31 17.61
C LEU A 363 -28.67 9.54 18.88
N HIS A 364 -28.60 8.20 18.83
CA HIS A 364 -29.04 7.31 19.92
C HIS A 364 -27.89 6.61 20.63
N GLU A 365 -26.70 7.23 20.67
CA GLU A 365 -25.49 6.65 21.26
C GLU A 365 -25.14 5.29 20.62
N GLU A 366 -25.34 5.20 19.30
CA GLU A 366 -24.95 4.07 18.48
C GLU A 366 -23.72 4.43 17.66
N LEU A 367 -22.83 3.46 17.47
CA LEU A 367 -21.61 3.61 16.69
C LEU A 367 -21.74 2.87 15.36
N PHE A 368 -21.88 3.63 14.28
CA PHE A 368 -21.88 3.12 12.93
C PHE A 368 -20.45 2.98 12.43
N VAL A 369 -20.09 1.80 11.93
CA VAL A 369 -18.78 1.50 11.36
C VAL A 369 -19.00 0.88 10.00
N ILE A 370 -18.33 1.40 8.97
CA ILE A 370 -18.28 0.73 7.67
C ILE A 370 -16.91 0.09 7.48
N ASP A 371 -16.89 -1.14 6.98
CA ASP A 371 -15.65 -1.86 6.72
C ASP A 371 -15.30 -1.92 5.23
N ASN A 372 -14.08 -2.36 4.94
CA ASN A 372 -13.56 -2.49 3.59
C ASN A 372 -14.13 -3.67 2.79
N ALA A 373 -15.05 -4.44 3.37
CA ALA A 373 -15.84 -5.45 2.67
C ALA A 373 -17.23 -4.91 2.27
N GLY A 374 -17.59 -3.68 2.67
CA GLY A 374 -18.89 -3.09 2.37
C GLY A 374 -19.98 -3.50 3.37
N ARG A 375 -19.61 -3.90 4.59
CA ARG A 375 -20.57 -4.09 5.68
C ARG A 375 -20.72 -2.81 6.48
N VAL A 376 -21.95 -2.46 6.80
CA VAL A 376 -22.28 -1.49 7.84
C VAL A 376 -22.55 -2.25 9.13
N LEU A 377 -21.79 -1.95 10.17
CA LEU A 377 -21.82 -2.57 11.49
C LEU A 377 -22.27 -1.50 12.49
N VAL A 378 -23.28 -1.80 13.29
CA VAL A 378 -23.78 -0.88 14.32
C VAL A 378 -23.52 -1.46 15.68
N TYR A 379 -22.78 -0.73 16.50
CA TYR A 379 -22.44 -1.10 17.87
C TYR A 379 -23.14 -0.17 18.86
N ASP A 380 -23.26 -0.61 20.11
CA ASP A 380 -23.34 0.35 21.22
C ASP A 380 -21.95 1.00 21.45
N LEU A 381 -21.89 2.07 22.25
CA LEU A 381 -20.62 2.75 22.55
C LEU A 381 -19.61 1.90 23.33
N ASN A 382 -20.03 0.74 23.87
CA ASN A 382 -19.15 -0.20 24.58
C ASN A 382 -18.58 -1.30 23.66
N GLY A 383 -18.90 -1.26 22.35
CA GLY A 383 -18.39 -2.19 21.35
C GLY A 383 -19.22 -3.47 21.19
N LYS A 384 -20.43 -3.55 21.74
CA LYS A 384 -21.34 -4.67 21.47
C LYS A 384 -22.05 -4.46 20.13
N LEU A 385 -21.90 -5.40 19.21
CA LEU A 385 -22.61 -5.36 17.93
C LEU A 385 -24.12 -5.52 18.15
N LEU A 386 -24.90 -4.56 17.67
CA LEU A 386 -26.36 -4.52 17.76
C LEU A 386 -27.01 -5.05 16.48
N ARG A 387 -26.55 -4.58 15.33
CA ARG A 387 -27.06 -4.96 14.00
C ARG A 387 -26.02 -4.73 12.91
N GLN A 388 -26.24 -5.31 11.74
CA GLN A 388 -25.40 -5.12 10.57
C GLN A 388 -26.20 -5.34 9.28
N TRP A 389 -25.77 -4.70 8.21
CA TRP A 389 -26.28 -4.94 6.86
C TRP A 389 -25.16 -4.73 5.83
N TRP A 390 -25.47 -5.01 4.57
CA TRP A 390 -24.54 -4.89 3.46
C TRP A 390 -24.87 -3.67 2.61
N MET A 391 -23.83 -3.06 2.07
CA MET A 391 -23.97 -2.17 0.93
C MET A 391 -24.61 -2.94 -0.25
N PRO A 392 -25.46 -2.31 -1.06
CA PRO A 392 -26.13 -2.98 -2.19
C PRO A 392 -25.14 -3.57 -3.22
N ASP A 393 -24.09 -2.80 -3.51
CA ASP A 393 -22.96 -3.24 -4.34
C ASP A 393 -21.67 -3.09 -3.52
N TYR A 394 -20.82 -4.12 -3.55
CA TYR A 394 -19.63 -4.20 -2.69
C TYR A 394 -18.45 -4.97 -3.33
N SER A 395 -18.56 -5.32 -4.61
CA SER A 395 -17.53 -6.10 -5.32
C SER A 395 -16.27 -5.30 -5.65
N VAL A 396 -16.45 -4.00 -5.92
CA VAL A 396 -15.36 -3.04 -6.20
C VAL A 396 -15.29 -1.96 -5.10
N GLY A 397 -16.36 -1.83 -4.32
CA GLY A 397 -16.62 -0.78 -3.35
C GLY A 397 -15.70 -0.81 -2.13
N LYS A 398 -15.14 0.35 -1.82
CA LYS A 398 -14.47 0.67 -0.58
C LYS A 398 -15.06 2.00 -0.12
N PRO A 399 -16.18 1.99 0.63
CA PRO A 399 -16.82 3.22 1.09
C PRO A 399 -15.97 3.93 2.14
N GLU A 400 -16.06 5.25 2.20
CA GLU A 400 -15.09 6.11 2.92
C GLU A 400 -15.70 6.89 4.07
N LYS A 401 -17.00 7.22 4.02
CA LYS A 401 -17.71 7.93 5.10
C LYS A 401 -19.10 7.37 5.33
N ILE A 402 -19.53 7.36 6.59
CA ILE A 402 -20.91 7.19 7.02
C ILE A 402 -21.29 8.36 7.93
N PHE A 403 -22.52 8.86 7.81
CA PHE A 403 -23.03 10.00 8.58
C PHE A 403 -24.52 9.83 8.82
N GLN A 404 -25.01 10.14 10.03
CA GLN A 404 -26.43 10.18 10.33
C GLN A 404 -26.94 11.63 10.26
N PHE A 405 -27.93 11.84 9.42
CA PHE A 405 -28.64 13.11 9.26
C PHE A 405 -29.58 13.34 10.44
N GLN A 406 -29.94 14.60 10.71
CA GLN A 406 -30.91 14.97 11.76
C GLN A 406 -32.28 14.32 11.55
N SER A 407 -32.63 14.02 10.29
CA SER A 407 -33.83 13.25 9.94
C SER A 407 -33.81 11.79 10.40
N GLY A 408 -32.66 11.28 10.87
CA GLY A 408 -32.42 9.88 11.24
C GLY A 408 -31.85 9.01 10.10
N ARG A 409 -31.92 9.49 8.86
CA ARG A 409 -31.38 8.82 7.67
C ARG A 409 -29.85 8.73 7.72
N LEU A 410 -29.29 7.62 7.25
CA LEU A 410 -27.84 7.43 7.14
C LEU A 410 -27.40 7.71 5.71
N GLY A 411 -26.38 8.54 5.51
CA GLY A 411 -25.70 8.72 4.22
C GLY A 411 -24.34 8.04 4.21
N VAL A 412 -24.03 7.33 3.13
CA VAL A 412 -22.75 6.65 2.92
C VAL A 412 -22.13 7.13 1.61
N ALA A 413 -20.88 7.62 1.68
CA ALA A 413 -20.09 7.92 0.50
C ALA A 413 -19.54 6.61 -0.08
N ASP A 414 -20.16 6.14 -1.16
CA ASP A 414 -19.86 4.87 -1.82
C ASP A 414 -18.85 5.09 -2.95
N THR A 415 -17.61 5.33 -2.53
CA THR A 415 -16.54 5.97 -3.30
C THR A 415 -16.28 5.37 -4.67
N HIS A 416 -16.19 4.04 -4.77
CA HIS A 416 -15.84 3.36 -6.02
C HIS A 416 -17.07 3.01 -6.88
N TYR A 417 -18.26 3.39 -6.41
CA TYR A 417 -19.50 3.39 -7.20
C TYR A 417 -19.97 4.82 -7.52
N HIS A 418 -19.13 5.84 -7.24
CA HIS A 418 -19.34 7.22 -7.69
C HIS A 418 -20.66 7.84 -7.21
N ARG A 419 -21.13 7.43 -6.03
CA ARG A 419 -22.46 7.80 -5.52
C ARG A 419 -22.47 7.97 -4.00
N VAL A 420 -23.53 8.60 -3.52
CA VAL A 420 -23.94 8.57 -2.11
C VAL A 420 -25.19 7.71 -1.99
N ILE A 421 -25.21 6.78 -1.04
CA ILE A 421 -26.38 5.95 -0.75
C ILE A 421 -26.99 6.40 0.58
N PHE A 422 -28.31 6.46 0.61
CA PHE A 422 -29.06 6.77 1.82
C PHE A 422 -29.83 5.57 2.34
N PHE A 423 -29.74 5.31 3.64
CA PHE A 423 -30.41 4.22 4.33
C PHE A 423 -31.34 4.73 5.44
N ASP A 424 -32.35 3.94 5.79
CA ASP A 424 -32.99 4.06 7.10
C ASP A 424 -32.10 3.47 8.22
N ASP A 425 -32.57 3.54 9.46
CA ASP A 425 -31.86 3.02 10.64
C ASP A 425 -31.75 1.49 10.68
N GLN A 426 -32.48 0.78 9.82
CA GLN A 426 -32.50 -0.68 9.67
C GLN A 426 -31.66 -1.16 8.47
N GLY A 427 -31.08 -0.25 7.69
CA GLY A 427 -30.26 -0.59 6.52
C GLY A 427 -31.04 -0.78 5.22
N THR A 428 -32.32 -0.38 5.16
CA THR A 428 -33.08 -0.32 3.92
C THR A 428 -32.62 0.87 3.10
N VAL A 429 -32.32 0.67 1.82
CA VAL A 429 -31.98 1.78 0.91
C VAL A 429 -33.22 2.65 0.67
N LEU A 430 -33.08 3.95 0.96
CA LEU A 430 -34.10 4.96 0.72
C LEU A 430 -33.91 5.63 -0.64
N SER A 431 -32.67 6.02 -0.96
CA SER A 431 -32.32 6.64 -2.25
C SER A 431 -30.81 6.49 -2.55
N MET A 432 -30.44 6.72 -3.81
CA MET A 432 -29.04 6.75 -4.26
C MET A 432 -28.84 7.93 -5.20
N HIS A 433 -27.84 8.75 -4.94
CA HIS A 433 -27.59 9.98 -5.68
C HIS A 433 -26.16 9.95 -6.25
N GLY A 434 -26.04 10.27 -7.54
CA GLY A 434 -24.77 10.46 -8.23
C GLY A 434 -24.35 9.34 -9.17
N SER A 435 -23.40 9.69 -10.03
CA SER A 435 -22.77 8.86 -11.06
C SER A 435 -21.38 9.38 -11.35
N LEU A 436 -20.55 8.58 -12.03
CA LEU A 436 -19.23 9.01 -12.47
C LEU A 436 -19.32 10.26 -13.37
N GLY A 437 -18.64 11.34 -13.01
CA GLY A 437 -18.57 12.53 -13.85
C GLY A 437 -18.08 13.80 -13.14
N HIS A 438 -18.27 14.94 -13.81
CA HIS A 438 -17.76 16.26 -13.40
C HIS A 438 -18.85 17.32 -13.23
N GLY A 439 -20.09 17.01 -13.61
CA GLY A 439 -21.23 17.91 -13.47
C GLY A 439 -21.77 18.01 -12.04
N PRO A 440 -22.77 18.88 -11.82
CA PRO A 440 -23.54 18.95 -10.58
C PRO A 440 -24.19 17.61 -10.24
N GLY A 441 -23.93 17.09 -9.04
CA GLY A 441 -24.44 15.78 -8.58
C GLY A 441 -23.68 14.57 -9.14
N GLU A 442 -22.70 14.76 -10.01
CA GLU A 442 -21.78 13.71 -10.45
C GLU A 442 -20.50 13.72 -9.59
N PHE A 443 -19.90 12.55 -9.39
CA PHE A 443 -18.73 12.39 -8.52
C PHE A 443 -17.65 11.51 -9.16
N ILE A 444 -16.37 11.80 -8.90
CA ILE A 444 -15.25 10.91 -9.24
C ILE A 444 -14.99 9.94 -8.08
N TYR A 445 -14.69 10.43 -6.88
CA TYR A 445 -14.55 9.57 -5.70
C TYR A 445 -15.12 10.29 -4.48
N PRO A 446 -16.44 10.16 -4.21
CA PRO A 446 -17.03 10.79 -3.03
C PRO A 446 -16.45 10.14 -1.76
N VAL A 447 -15.99 10.97 -0.82
CA VAL A 447 -15.23 10.53 0.36
C VAL A 447 -15.77 11.05 1.68
N ALA A 448 -16.47 12.18 1.67
CA ALA A 448 -16.95 12.81 2.88
C ALA A 448 -18.39 13.27 2.70
N ILE A 449 -19.17 13.22 3.78
CA ILE A 449 -20.54 13.72 3.81
C ILE A 449 -20.86 14.29 5.20
N VAL A 450 -21.48 15.49 5.23
CA VAL A 450 -21.95 16.17 6.44
C VAL A 450 -23.20 17.00 6.13
N GLU A 451 -23.92 17.42 7.18
CA GLU A 451 -25.17 18.19 7.09
C GLU A 451 -25.05 19.52 7.86
N ASP A 452 -25.67 20.58 7.34
CA ASP A 452 -25.88 21.85 8.06
C ASP A 452 -27.23 21.86 8.84
N PRO A 453 -27.45 22.79 9.79
CA PRO A 453 -28.68 22.88 10.56
C PRO A 453 -29.96 23.07 9.73
N GLU A 454 -29.84 23.59 8.51
CA GLU A 454 -30.93 23.79 7.56
C GLU A 454 -31.30 22.50 6.81
N GLY A 455 -30.53 21.43 6.99
CA GLY A 455 -30.74 20.12 6.37
C GLY A 455 -30.14 19.99 4.98
N ASN A 456 -29.31 20.94 4.55
CA ASN A 456 -28.50 20.79 3.35
C ASN A 456 -27.29 19.92 3.67
N TYR A 457 -26.81 19.19 2.67
CA TYR A 457 -25.67 18.31 2.84
C TYR A 457 -24.54 18.61 1.87
N TYR A 458 -23.33 18.34 2.34
CA TYR A 458 -22.09 18.59 1.64
C TYR A 458 -21.45 17.26 1.33
N VAL A 459 -21.02 17.07 0.09
CA VAL A 459 -20.28 15.88 -0.34
C VAL A 459 -18.90 16.32 -0.84
N GLY A 460 -17.86 15.84 -0.17
CA GLY A 460 -16.47 16.01 -0.60
C GLY A 460 -16.07 14.86 -1.51
N GLU A 461 -15.34 15.16 -2.57
CA GLU A 461 -14.81 14.17 -3.51
C GLU A 461 -13.35 14.42 -3.84
N TYR A 462 -12.65 13.39 -4.30
CA TYR A 462 -11.29 13.51 -4.82
C TYR A 462 -11.11 12.83 -6.19
N GLY A 463 -9.94 13.00 -6.78
CA GLY A 463 -9.55 12.48 -8.08
C GLY A 463 -9.19 13.61 -9.01
N GLU A 464 -9.95 13.77 -10.10
CA GLU A 464 -9.73 14.83 -11.07
C GLU A 464 -10.52 16.12 -10.75
N ASN A 465 -11.40 16.08 -9.75
CA ASN A 465 -12.34 17.16 -9.44
C ASN A 465 -12.16 17.81 -8.07
N ASP A 466 -11.27 17.32 -7.20
CA ASP A 466 -11.10 17.68 -5.77
C ASP A 466 -11.88 18.93 -5.34
N ARG A 467 -13.11 18.69 -4.87
CA ARG A 467 -14.11 19.73 -4.59
C ARG A 467 -15.10 19.25 -3.55
N ILE A 468 -15.96 20.18 -3.12
CA ILE A 468 -17.13 19.89 -2.30
C ILE A 468 -18.37 20.40 -3.03
N GLN A 469 -19.43 19.60 -3.04
CA GLN A 469 -20.74 20.00 -3.58
C GLN A 469 -21.76 20.08 -2.44
N LYS A 470 -22.52 21.18 -2.39
CA LYS A 470 -23.64 21.39 -1.46
C LYS A 470 -24.96 21.05 -2.17
N PHE A 471 -25.84 20.35 -1.48
CA PHE A 471 -27.17 19.96 -1.94
C PHE A 471 -28.22 20.32 -0.90
N ASP A 472 -29.43 20.63 -1.33
CA ASP A 472 -30.56 20.72 -0.38
C ASP A 472 -30.98 19.34 0.14
N LYS A 473 -31.90 19.32 1.09
CA LYS A 473 -32.45 18.10 1.70
C LYS A 473 -33.08 17.11 0.69
N ASP A 474 -33.54 17.63 -0.44
CA ASP A 474 -34.19 16.87 -1.52
C ASP A 474 -33.17 16.37 -2.55
N GLY A 475 -31.90 16.79 -2.42
CA GLY A 475 -30.78 16.39 -3.24
C GLY A 475 -30.52 17.26 -4.46
N ASN A 476 -31.14 18.44 -4.54
CA ASN A 476 -30.86 19.39 -5.61
C ASN A 476 -29.54 20.09 -5.34
N PHE A 477 -28.69 20.19 -6.37
CA PHE A 477 -27.41 20.91 -6.27
C PHE A 477 -27.63 22.39 -6.00
N LEU A 478 -26.90 22.93 -5.01
CA LEU A 478 -26.95 24.34 -4.62
C LEU A 478 -25.69 25.09 -5.04
N LEU A 479 -24.51 24.59 -4.66
CA LEU A 479 -23.23 25.22 -4.99
C LEU A 479 -22.05 24.23 -4.96
N GLN A 480 -20.94 24.64 -5.54
CA GLN A 480 -19.65 23.97 -5.45
C GLN A 480 -18.67 24.85 -4.68
N ILE A 481 -17.85 24.23 -3.84
CA ILE A 481 -16.75 24.85 -3.11
C ILE A 481 -15.44 24.24 -3.60
N GLY A 482 -14.53 25.13 -3.99
CA GLY A 482 -13.15 24.81 -4.35
C GLY A 482 -12.95 24.10 -5.69
N SER A 483 -11.69 23.76 -5.92
CA SER A 483 -11.15 23.12 -7.12
C SER A 483 -9.84 22.41 -6.80
N VAL A 484 -9.36 21.55 -7.69
CA VAL A 484 -8.03 20.93 -7.56
C VAL A 484 -6.93 21.99 -7.42
N GLY A 485 -6.04 21.83 -6.45
CA GLY A 485 -4.84 22.67 -6.28
C GLY A 485 -4.36 22.81 -4.83
N THR A 486 -3.31 23.62 -4.65
CA THR A 486 -2.62 23.80 -3.36
C THR A 486 -2.87 25.17 -2.72
N GLY A 487 -3.50 26.10 -3.46
CA GLY A 487 -3.81 27.44 -2.96
C GLY A 487 -4.99 27.49 -1.98
N PRO A 488 -5.23 28.61 -1.29
CA PRO A 488 -6.42 28.83 -0.47
C PRO A 488 -7.70 28.63 -1.29
N GLY A 489 -8.64 27.87 -0.74
CA GLY A 489 -9.89 27.49 -1.43
C GLY A 489 -9.73 26.37 -2.46
N GLN A 490 -8.52 25.86 -2.69
CA GLN A 490 -8.25 24.70 -3.55
C GLN A 490 -7.93 23.46 -2.72
N PHE A 491 -8.21 22.27 -3.23
CA PHE A 491 -8.04 21.02 -2.50
C PHE A 491 -7.11 20.04 -3.21
N GLN A 492 -6.42 19.23 -2.40
CA GLN A 492 -5.86 17.95 -2.79
C GLN A 492 -6.36 16.88 -1.81
N ARG A 493 -7.39 16.16 -2.25
CA ARG A 493 -8.11 15.13 -1.50
C ARG A 493 -8.80 15.65 -0.21
N PRO A 494 -9.96 16.33 -0.32
CA PRO A 494 -10.76 16.79 0.82
C PRO A 494 -11.46 15.61 1.53
N SER A 495 -10.70 14.86 2.33
CA SER A 495 -11.08 13.52 2.84
C SER A 495 -12.05 13.53 4.03
N GLY A 496 -12.09 14.62 4.79
CA GLY A 496 -12.90 14.73 6.01
C GLY A 496 -13.54 16.10 6.15
N MET A 497 -14.74 16.16 6.69
CA MET A 497 -15.46 17.42 6.89
C MET A 497 -16.23 17.42 8.20
N VAL A 498 -16.40 18.60 8.81
CA VAL A 498 -17.32 18.82 9.92
C VAL A 498 -17.98 20.20 9.78
N TRP A 499 -19.29 20.24 10.00
CA TRP A 499 -20.02 21.48 10.15
C TRP A 499 -19.98 21.95 11.60
N LEU A 500 -19.56 23.19 11.84
CA LEU A 500 -19.47 23.77 13.18
C LEU A 500 -19.64 25.29 13.11
N ASP A 501 -20.57 25.84 13.89
CA ASP A 501 -20.73 27.29 14.10
C ASP A 501 -20.86 28.11 12.79
N HIS A 502 -21.77 27.67 11.91
CA HIS A 502 -22.01 28.25 10.57
C HIS A 502 -20.82 28.20 9.59
N LYS A 503 -19.84 27.34 9.89
CA LYS A 503 -18.66 27.11 9.06
C LYS A 503 -18.51 25.64 8.71
N LEU A 504 -17.96 25.39 7.53
CA LEU A 504 -17.52 24.08 7.09
C LEU A 504 -16.00 23.97 7.26
N TYR A 505 -15.56 23.04 8.10
CA TYR A 505 -14.15 22.71 8.29
C TYR A 505 -13.82 21.48 7.44
N VAL A 506 -12.80 21.58 6.60
CA VAL A 506 -12.44 20.58 5.62
C VAL A 506 -11.01 20.16 5.82
N VAL A 507 -10.78 18.88 6.06
CA VAL A 507 -9.45 18.27 6.03
C VAL A 507 -9.01 18.11 4.58
N ASP A 508 -7.96 18.82 4.22
CA ASP A 508 -7.32 18.79 2.91
C ASP A 508 -6.07 17.90 3.02
N ALA A 509 -6.27 16.60 2.75
CA ALA A 509 -5.39 15.55 3.26
C ALA A 509 -3.98 15.62 2.66
N PHE A 510 -3.84 15.88 1.36
CA PHE A 510 -2.53 15.90 0.71
C PHE A 510 -1.80 17.22 1.00
N ASN A 511 -2.53 18.32 1.08
CA ASN A 511 -1.98 19.61 1.50
C ASN A 511 -1.69 19.67 3.02
N SER A 512 -2.05 18.65 3.79
CA SER A 512 -1.77 18.53 5.23
C SER A 512 -2.27 19.71 6.06
N ARG A 513 -3.49 20.16 5.79
CA ARG A 513 -4.09 21.35 6.42
C ARG A 513 -5.59 21.18 6.65
N ILE A 514 -6.19 22.11 7.38
CA ILE A 514 -7.65 22.24 7.51
C ILE A 514 -8.04 23.58 6.88
N GLN A 515 -9.01 23.57 5.98
CA GLN A 515 -9.56 24.79 5.38
C GLN A 515 -10.95 25.06 5.90
N VAL A 516 -11.27 26.33 6.12
CA VAL A 516 -12.52 26.78 6.73
C VAL A 516 -13.28 27.62 5.72
N PHE A 517 -14.56 27.29 5.53
CA PHE A 517 -15.44 27.97 4.58
C PHE A 517 -16.69 28.47 5.27
N ALA A 518 -17.22 29.59 4.79
CA ALA A 518 -18.56 30.05 5.13
C ALA A 518 -19.62 29.15 4.50
N GLU A 519 -20.85 29.21 5.02
CA GLU A 519 -22.02 28.55 4.44
C GLU A 519 -22.22 28.87 2.95
N THR A 520 -21.88 30.09 2.54
CA THR A 520 -21.97 30.60 1.16
C THR A 520 -20.93 29.98 0.22
N GLY A 521 -19.99 29.19 0.74
CA GLY A 521 -18.87 28.61 -0.01
C GLY A 521 -17.63 29.51 -0.10
N GLU A 522 -17.67 30.69 0.54
CA GLU A 522 -16.51 31.59 0.60
C GLU A 522 -15.40 30.98 1.47
N PHE A 523 -14.17 30.97 0.95
CA PHE A 523 -12.98 30.59 1.72
C PHE A 523 -12.70 31.64 2.80
N LEU A 524 -12.50 31.19 4.04
CA LEU A 524 -12.25 32.07 5.19
C LEU A 524 -10.80 32.03 5.64
N GLU A 525 -10.28 30.85 5.98
CA GLU A 525 -8.96 30.69 6.58
C GLU A 525 -8.41 29.26 6.43
N VAL A 526 -7.09 29.13 6.57
CA VAL A 526 -6.41 27.85 6.73
C VAL A 526 -5.96 27.71 8.18
N LEU A 527 -6.19 26.53 8.77
CA LEU A 527 -5.68 26.12 10.07
C LEU A 527 -4.59 25.06 9.90
N ALA A 528 -3.70 24.98 10.90
CA ALA A 528 -2.63 23.98 10.97
C ALA A 528 -1.65 23.99 9.77
N GLU A 529 -1.46 25.15 9.14
CA GLU A 529 -0.50 25.39 8.06
C GLU A 529 0.57 26.39 8.53
N GLY A 530 1.85 26.07 8.33
CA GLY A 530 2.97 27.01 8.56
C GLY A 530 3.60 27.04 9.96
N ASP A 531 2.95 26.52 11.01
CA ASP A 531 3.56 26.32 12.33
C ASP A 531 3.88 24.84 12.57
N ALA A 532 5.17 24.52 12.73
CA ALA A 532 5.68 23.17 12.96
C ALA A 532 5.00 22.48 14.16
N ALA A 533 4.60 23.24 15.20
CA ALA A 533 3.89 22.67 16.34
C ALA A 533 2.47 22.20 15.99
N SER A 534 1.81 22.84 15.02
CA SER A 534 0.46 22.51 14.56
C SER A 534 0.44 21.56 13.36
N ALA A 535 1.59 21.32 12.72
CA ALA A 535 1.69 20.62 11.45
C ALA A 535 1.04 19.22 11.46
N LEU A 536 0.12 19.00 10.54
CA LEU A 536 -0.58 17.72 10.37
C LEU A 536 0.24 16.77 9.49
N SER A 537 0.12 15.47 9.74
CA SER A 537 0.74 14.40 8.96
C SER A 537 -0.32 13.57 8.26
N TYR A 538 -0.65 13.99 7.03
CA TYR A 538 -1.64 13.33 6.17
C TYR A 538 -2.99 13.11 6.89
N PRO A 539 -3.64 14.21 7.31
CA PRO A 539 -4.91 14.15 8.04
C PRO A 539 -6.00 13.55 7.15
N TYR A 540 -6.81 12.64 7.69
CA TYR A 540 -7.79 11.91 6.89
C TYR A 540 -9.24 12.27 7.24
N ASP A 541 -9.54 12.41 8.52
CA ASP A 541 -10.90 12.68 8.98
C ASP A 541 -10.91 13.64 10.16
N ILE A 542 -12.02 14.35 10.35
CA ILE A 542 -12.22 15.35 11.38
C ILE A 542 -13.59 15.22 12.04
N VAL A 543 -13.65 15.49 13.34
CA VAL A 543 -14.88 15.60 14.10
C VAL A 543 -14.76 16.73 15.12
N ALA A 544 -15.88 17.31 15.53
CA ALA A 544 -15.93 18.33 16.57
C ALA A 544 -16.72 17.81 17.79
N ASN A 545 -16.37 18.30 18.98
CA ASN A 545 -17.16 18.08 20.19
C ASN A 545 -18.08 19.27 20.52
N SER A 546 -18.88 19.13 21.58
CA SER A 546 -19.81 20.17 22.04
C SER A 546 -19.13 21.42 22.60
N GLN A 547 -17.84 21.34 22.95
CA GLN A 547 -17.01 22.45 23.40
C GLN A 547 -16.32 23.20 22.24
N LYS A 548 -16.66 22.90 20.98
CA LYS A 548 -16.03 23.46 19.78
C LYS A 548 -14.53 23.15 19.68
N GLU A 549 -14.13 21.93 20.05
CA GLU A 549 -12.78 21.43 19.84
C GLU A 549 -12.77 20.45 18.67
N LEU A 550 -11.76 20.54 17.81
CA LEU A 550 -11.61 19.73 16.61
C LEU A 550 -10.66 18.56 16.90
N PHE A 551 -11.06 17.35 16.53
CA PHE A 551 -10.22 16.16 16.58
C PHE A 551 -9.96 15.66 15.17
N VAL A 552 -8.69 15.43 14.84
CA VAL A 552 -8.23 15.03 13.51
C VAL A 552 -7.50 13.69 13.62
N ALA A 553 -7.89 12.72 12.79
CA ALA A 553 -7.14 11.49 12.60
C ALA A 553 -6.01 11.70 11.58
N GLU A 554 -4.77 11.48 12.00
CA GLU A 554 -3.58 11.61 11.15
C GLU A 554 -3.10 10.22 10.69
N TYR A 555 -3.34 9.90 9.43
CA TYR A 555 -3.08 8.59 8.85
C TYR A 555 -1.60 8.20 8.95
N SER A 556 -0.70 9.10 8.53
CA SER A 556 0.75 8.82 8.49
C SER A 556 1.40 8.97 9.86
N GLY A 557 0.89 9.90 10.68
CA GLY A 557 1.36 10.11 12.04
C GLY A 557 0.94 9.01 13.03
N GLY A 558 -0.05 8.18 12.66
CA GLY A 558 -0.59 7.15 13.54
C GLY A 558 -1.12 7.73 14.84
N ARG A 559 -1.82 8.87 14.78
CA ARG A 559 -2.20 9.66 15.96
C ARG A 559 -3.48 10.46 15.76
N ILE A 560 -4.01 10.97 16.86
CA ILE A 560 -5.11 11.93 16.94
C ILE A 560 -4.53 13.28 17.37
N SER A 561 -4.83 14.33 16.62
CA SER A 561 -4.52 15.72 17.02
C SER A 561 -5.80 16.45 17.42
N LYS A 562 -5.73 17.21 18.52
CA LYS A 562 -6.83 18.04 19.02
C LYS A 562 -6.49 19.52 18.87
N PHE A 563 -7.40 20.31 18.31
CA PHE A 563 -7.26 21.74 18.11
C PHE A 563 -8.46 22.50 18.68
N ASP A 564 -8.28 23.79 18.96
CA ASP A 564 -9.42 24.71 19.05
C ASP A 564 -9.88 25.17 17.66
N ILE A 565 -11.00 25.89 17.59
CA ILE A 565 -11.55 26.42 16.33
C ILE A 565 -10.65 27.44 15.62
N HIS A 566 -9.59 27.92 16.26
CA HIS A 566 -8.61 28.86 15.71
C HIS A 566 -7.33 28.16 15.26
N GLY A 567 -7.30 26.82 15.27
CA GLY A 567 -6.18 26.03 14.77
C GLY A 567 -5.01 25.88 15.75
N ARG A 568 -5.16 26.30 17.00
CA ARG A 568 -4.13 26.08 18.02
C ARG A 568 -4.17 24.63 18.48
N LEU A 569 -3.02 23.95 18.43
CA LEU A 569 -2.89 22.58 18.93
C LEU A 569 -3.09 22.54 20.45
N LEU A 570 -4.07 21.77 20.90
CA LEU A 570 -4.37 21.51 22.31
C LEU A 570 -3.68 20.22 22.81
N GLY A 571 -3.45 19.27 21.90
CA GLY A 571 -2.54 18.16 22.15
C GLY A 571 -2.67 17.01 21.16
N ARG A 572 -1.80 16.00 21.33
CA ARG A 572 -1.79 14.77 20.52
C ARG A 572 -1.82 13.50 21.35
N HIS A 573 -2.38 12.44 20.77
CA HIS A 573 -2.33 11.09 21.33
C HIS A 573 -2.09 10.06 20.21
N GLY A 574 -1.17 9.12 20.46
CA GLY A 574 -0.86 8.05 19.53
C GLY A 574 0.51 8.17 18.87
N SER A 575 0.94 7.05 18.31
CA SER A 575 2.03 6.94 17.34
C SER A 575 1.79 5.73 16.44
N THR A 576 2.49 5.65 15.31
CA THR A 576 2.38 4.52 14.39
C THR A 576 2.76 3.20 15.06
N GLY A 577 1.84 2.24 15.09
CA GLY A 577 2.08 0.89 15.60
C GLY A 577 0.80 0.15 15.99
N SER A 578 0.94 -0.97 16.71
CA SER A 578 -0.17 -1.88 17.04
C SER A 578 -0.46 -2.01 18.54
N HIS A 579 0.33 -1.35 19.40
CA HIS A 579 0.10 -1.30 20.84
C HIS A 579 -1.21 -0.59 21.20
N ALA A 580 -1.64 -0.69 22.45
CA ALA A 580 -2.93 -0.18 22.91
C ALA A 580 -3.06 1.36 22.81
N ASP A 581 -1.94 2.07 22.89
CA ASP A 581 -1.82 3.53 22.77
C ASP A 581 -1.28 3.97 21.39
N GLN A 582 -1.30 3.08 20.41
CA GLN A 582 -0.80 3.30 19.06
C GLN A 582 -1.89 3.03 18.01
N PHE A 583 -1.73 3.65 16.85
CA PHE A 583 -2.61 3.45 15.70
C PHE A 583 -1.79 3.04 14.49
N PHE A 584 -2.32 2.15 13.66
CA PHE A 584 -1.73 1.82 12.37
C PHE A 584 -2.74 2.19 11.29
N THR A 585 -2.43 3.27 10.56
CA THR A 585 -3.32 3.89 9.56
C THR A 585 -4.73 4.20 10.12
N PRO A 586 -4.84 5.10 11.14
CA PRO A 586 -6.14 5.59 11.59
C PRO A 586 -6.82 6.35 10.44
N TRP A 587 -8.09 6.02 10.17
CA TRP A 587 -8.77 6.47 8.96
C TRP A 587 -10.00 7.32 9.27
N GLY A 588 -11.03 6.72 9.87
CA GLY A 588 -12.22 7.43 10.34
C GLY A 588 -12.12 7.84 11.80
N ILE A 589 -12.75 8.95 12.16
CA ILE A 589 -12.86 9.44 13.54
C ILE A 589 -14.29 9.88 13.87
N ALA A 590 -14.74 9.61 15.10
CA ALA A 590 -16.02 10.06 15.63
C ALA A 590 -15.91 10.43 17.11
N HIS A 591 -16.81 11.26 17.62
CA HIS A 591 -16.84 11.69 19.03
C HIS A 591 -18.25 11.51 19.59
N ASP A 592 -18.39 11.06 20.83
CA ASP A 592 -19.68 10.80 21.49
C ASP A 592 -20.41 12.04 22.01
N GLY A 593 -19.98 13.23 21.61
CA GLY A 593 -20.39 14.52 22.18
C GLY A 593 -19.99 14.78 23.65
N LYS A 594 -19.37 13.82 24.35
CA LYS A 594 -18.98 13.89 25.77
C LYS A 594 -17.46 13.87 25.96
N SER A 595 -16.84 12.70 26.05
CA SER A 595 -15.40 12.54 26.36
C SER A 595 -14.68 11.47 25.54
N VAL A 596 -15.40 10.72 24.70
CA VAL A 596 -14.84 9.55 24.00
C VAL A 596 -14.69 9.85 22.51
N VAL A 597 -13.48 9.63 22.00
CA VAL A 597 -13.17 9.59 20.58
C VAL A 597 -13.06 8.15 20.12
N PHE A 598 -13.80 7.80 19.08
CA PHE A 598 -13.69 6.52 18.38
C PHE A 598 -12.86 6.68 17.12
N VAL A 599 -11.93 5.75 16.90
CA VAL A 599 -11.06 5.73 15.72
C VAL A 599 -11.19 4.38 15.00
N ALA A 600 -11.39 4.44 13.69
CA ALA A 600 -11.23 3.30 12.80
C ALA A 600 -9.73 3.07 12.53
N ASP A 601 -9.10 2.24 13.36
CA ASP A 601 -7.69 1.86 13.27
C ASP A 601 -7.51 0.77 12.20
N THR A 602 -7.51 1.21 10.94
CA THR A 602 -7.72 0.35 9.75
C THR A 602 -6.64 -0.72 9.61
N GLY A 603 -5.38 -0.35 9.82
CA GLY A 603 -4.23 -1.23 9.65
C GLY A 603 -4.20 -2.33 10.71
N ASN A 604 -4.64 -2.01 11.92
CA ASN A 604 -4.82 -2.97 13.01
C ASN A 604 -6.19 -3.68 12.98
N ARG A 605 -7.09 -3.30 12.07
CA ARG A 605 -8.42 -3.90 11.84
C ARG A 605 -9.33 -3.87 13.07
N ARG A 606 -9.23 -2.80 13.85
CA ARG A 606 -9.96 -2.63 15.10
C ARG A 606 -10.59 -1.25 15.20
N VAL A 607 -11.62 -1.14 16.02
CA VAL A 607 -12.09 0.15 16.52
C VAL A 607 -11.41 0.42 17.85
N VAL A 608 -10.97 1.65 18.05
CA VAL A 608 -10.36 2.11 19.31
C VAL A 608 -11.21 3.24 19.87
N ALA A 609 -11.66 3.11 21.12
CA ALA A 609 -12.32 4.15 21.89
C ALA A 609 -11.30 4.74 22.89
N VAL A 610 -11.07 6.05 22.82
CA VAL A 610 -10.12 6.78 23.67
C VAL A 610 -10.89 7.83 24.46
N GLU A 611 -10.84 7.73 25.78
CA GLU A 611 -11.45 8.70 26.69
C GLU A 611 -10.40 9.72 27.16
N PHE A 612 -10.66 11.01 26.94
CA PHE A 612 -9.76 12.12 27.30
C PHE A 612 -10.14 12.83 28.63
#